data_AF-K0B5Z7-F1
#
_entry.id   AF-K0B5Z7-F1
#
_cell.length_a   1.000
_cell.length_b   1.000
_cell.length_c   1.000
_cell.angle_alpha   90.00
_cell.angle_beta   90.00
_cell.angle_gamma   90.00
#
_symmetry.space_group_name_H-M   'P 1'
#
loop_
_entity.id
_entity.type
_entity.pdbx_description
1 polymer ?
#
loop_
_entity_poly.entity_id
_entity_poly.type
_entity_poly.pdbx_seq_one_letter_code
_entity_poly.pdbx_strand_id
1 'polypeptide(L)' 'MVLSDKEKMVAVISNGIAVFSLLQEREELPKNTTMYDFVLKVIPEDIKYELSVELIDEVFQYVTSAHSS' A
#
# COMPACT_ATOMS: atom_id res chain seq x y z
N MET A 1 0.17 -22.00 -9.91
CA MET A 1 0.01 -20.73 -10.64
C MET A 1 0.99 -19.74 -10.05
N VAL A 2 1.72 -18.98 -10.86
CA VAL A 2 2.65 -17.94 -10.37
C VAL A 2 1.94 -16.60 -10.48
N LEU A 3 2.03 -15.76 -9.44
CA LEU A 3 1.44 -14.42 -9.47
C LEU A 3 2.17 -13.56 -10.52
N SER A 4 1.41 -12.80 -11.30
CA SER A 4 1.92 -11.73 -12.14
C SER A 4 2.47 -10.58 -11.30
N ASP A 5 3.33 -9.75 -11.90
CA ASP A 5 3.93 -8.63 -11.19
C ASP A 5 2.90 -7.58 -10.77
N LYS A 6 1.82 -7.43 -11.55
CA LYS A 6 0.66 -6.61 -11.19
C LYS A 6 -0.07 -7.14 -9.94
N GLU A 7 -0.30 -8.46 -9.85
CA GLU A 7 -0.91 -9.08 -8.66
C GLU A 7 -0.02 -8.94 -7.42
N LYS A 8 1.29 -9.12 -7.58
CA LYS A 8 2.27 -8.88 -6.50
C LYS A 8 2.24 -7.41 -6.05
N MET A 9 2.16 -6.47 -6.99
CA MET A 9 2.09 -5.04 -6.69
C MET A 9 0.85 -4.69 -5.85
N VAL A 10 -0.32 -5.16 -6.27
CA VAL A 10 -1.57 -4.95 -5.51
C VAL A 10 -1.46 -5.53 -4.09
N ALA A 11 -0.88 -6.71 -3.95
CA ALA A 11 -0.67 -7.34 -2.64
C ALA A 11 0.25 -6.51 -1.73
N VAL A 12 1.35 -5.98 -2.28
CA VAL A 12 2.30 -5.14 -1.53
C VAL A 12 1.67 -3.81 -1.13
N ILE A 13 0.94 -3.14 -2.04
CA ILE A 13 0.25 -1.87 -1.74
C ILE A 13 -0.79 -2.09 -0.64
N SER A 14 -1.63 -3.13 -0.78
CA SER A 14 -2.64 -3.48 0.22
C SER A 14 -2.03 -3.75 1.59
N ASN A 15 -0.93 -4.52 1.65
CA ASN A 15 -0.22 -4.78 2.89
C ASN A 15 0.41 -3.50 3.48
N GLY A 16 1.02 -2.67 2.64
CA GLY A 16 1.60 -1.39 3.04
C GLY A 16 0.57 -0.45 3.66
N ILE A 17 -0.63 -0.37 3.09
CA ILE A 17 -1.76 0.40 3.64
C ILE A 17 -2.19 -0.16 4.99
N ALA A 18 -2.38 -1.47 5.10
CA ALA A 18 -2.80 -2.10 6.36
C ALA A 18 -1.78 -1.85 7.49
N VAL A 19 -0.48 -2.00 7.20
CA VAL A 19 0.58 -1.71 8.17
C VAL A 19 0.62 -0.23 8.52
N PHE A 20 0.48 0.67 7.54
CA PHE A 20 0.40 2.11 7.77
C PHE A 20 -0.74 2.45 8.73
N SER A 21 -1.96 1.94 8.48
CA SER A 21 -3.11 2.16 9.34
C SER A 21 -2.87 1.67 10.78
N LEU A 22 -2.30 0.47 10.95
CA LEU A 22 -1.98 -0.07 12.28
C LEU A 22 -0.93 0.76 13.02
N LEU A 23 0.11 1.24 12.33
CA LEU A 23 1.14 2.10 12.93
C LEU A 23 0.59 3.50 13.26
N GLN A 24 -0.35 4.00 12.46
CA GLN A 24 -1.04 5.26 12.70
C GLN A 24 -1.87 5.20 13.98
N GLU A 25 -2.65 4.13 14.18
CA GLU A 25 -3.45 3.91 15.39
C GLU A 25 -2.60 3.80 16.66
N ARG A 26 -1.37 3.31 16.53
CA ARG A 26 -0.41 3.17 17.64
C ARG A 26 0.42 4.42 17.90
N GLU A 27 0.24 5.48 17.11
CA GLU A 27 1.08 6.69 17.13
C GLU A 27 2.59 6.39 16.90
N GLU A 28 2.91 5.28 16.21
CA GLU A 28 4.27 4.82 15.94
C GLU A 28 4.81 5.35 14.60
N LEU A 29 3.99 6.07 13.83
CA LEU A 29 4.43 6.70 12.58
C LEU A 29 5.22 7.99 12.84
N PRO A 30 6.33 8.22 12.11
CA PRO A 30 7.01 9.51 12.13
C PRO A 30 6.03 10.62 11.68
N LYS A 31 6.03 11.76 12.38
CA LYS A 31 5.06 12.87 12.22
C LYS A 31 4.87 13.42 10.79
N ASN A 32 5.79 13.12 9.87
CA ASN A 32 5.79 13.62 8.50
C ASN A 32 5.70 12.48 7.45
N THR A 33 5.21 11.31 7.83
CA THR A 33 5.07 10.17 6.90
C THR A 33 3.66 10.14 6.33
N THR A 34 3.54 10.36 5.02
CA THR A 34 2.27 10.12 4.31
C THR A 34 2.12 8.64 3.95
N MET A 35 0.90 8.21 3.65
CA MET A 35 0.62 6.85 3.19
C MET A 35 1.37 6.53 1.88
N TYR A 36 1.42 7.47 0.93
CA TYR A 36 2.19 7.30 -0.30
C TYR A 36 3.68 7.13 -0.02
N ASP A 37 4.27 7.97 0.85
CA ASP A 37 5.68 7.84 1.21
C ASP A 37 5.99 6.50 1.87
N PHE A 38 5.03 5.96 2.64
CA PHE A 38 5.16 4.67 3.28
C PHE A 38 5.08 3.52 2.26
N VAL A 39 4.05 3.53 1.41
CA VAL A 39 3.86 2.52 0.36
C VAL A 39 5.06 2.51 -0.60
N LEU A 40 5.56 3.68 -1.00
CA LEU A 40 6.75 3.80 -1.85
C LEU A 40 8.01 3.18 -1.25
N LYS A 41 8.14 3.14 0.08
CA LYS A 41 9.29 2.56 0.77
C LYS A 41 9.23 1.04 0.90
N VAL A 42 8.04 0.46 0.89
CA VAL A 42 7.85 -0.99 1.05
C VAL A 42 7.79 -1.73 -0.28
N ILE A 43 7.69 -1.01 -1.40
CA ILE A 43 7.65 -1.60 -2.74
C ILE A 43 9.03 -2.14 -3.15
N PRO A 44 9.12 -3.43 -3.54
CA PRO A 44 10.33 -4.00 -4.12
C PRO A 44 10.72 -3.31 -5.44
N GLU A 45 12.02 -3.04 -5.62
CA GLU A 45 12.54 -2.34 -6.81
C GLU A 45 12.31 -3.13 -8.12
N ASP A 46 12.24 -4.45 -8.06
CA ASP A 46 12.05 -5.34 -9.21
C ASP A 46 10.66 -5.25 -9.83
N ILE A 47 9.65 -4.77 -9.08
CA ILE A 47 8.27 -4.59 -9.58
C ILE A 47 7.83 -3.12 -9.60
N LYS A 48 8.68 -2.20 -9.15
CA LYS A 48 8.37 -0.76 -9.00
C LYS A 48 7.90 -0.08 -10.29
N TYR A 49 8.24 -0.63 -11.45
CA TYR A 49 7.80 -0.11 -12.75
C TYR A 49 6.29 -0.29 -13.01
N GLU A 50 5.64 -1.22 -12.30
CA GLU A 50 4.17 -1.41 -12.34
C GLU A 50 3.44 -0.40 -11.44
N LEU A 51 4.17 0.40 -10.66
CA LEU A 51 3.56 1.36 -9.75
C LEU A 51 3.03 2.58 -10.51
N SER A 52 1.77 2.91 -10.25
CA SER A 52 1.18 4.20 -10.63
C SER A 52 0.43 4.79 -9.44
N VAL A 53 0.27 6.11 -9.42
CA VAL A 53 -0.47 6.80 -8.34
C VAL A 53 -1.93 6.35 -8.36
N GLU A 54 -2.51 6.18 -9.55
CA GLU A 54 -3.88 5.71 -9.75
C GLU A 54 -4.08 4.30 -9.16
N LEU A 55 -3.09 3.42 -9.29
CA LEU A 55 -3.15 2.07 -8.70
C LEU A 55 -3.14 2.13 -7.17
N ILE A 56 -2.33 3.02 -6.58
CA ILE A 56 -2.31 3.21 -5.13
C ILE A 56 -3.68 3.72 -4.66
N ASP A 57 -4.25 4.71 -5.35
CA ASP A 57 -5.55 5.30 -5.02
C ASP A 57 -6.67 4.26 -5.11
N GLU A 58 -6.70 3.47 -6.18
CA GLU A 58 -7.68 2.42 -6.40
C GLU A 58 -7.62 1.36 -5.29
N VAL A 59 -6.43 0.86 -4.98
CA VAL A 59 -6.24 -0.14 -3.92
C VAL A 59 -6.59 0.45 -2.56
N PHE A 60 -6.24 1.70 -2.29
CA PHE A 60 -6.59 2.38 -1.04
C PHE A 60 -8.10 2.53 -0.88
N GLN A 61 -8.81 3.02 -1.90
CA GLN A 61 -10.26 3.12 -1.87
C GLN A 61 -10.91 1.75 -1.67
N TYR A 62 -10.41 0.72 -2.34
CA TYR A 62 -10.93 -0.63 -2.19
C TYR A 62 -10.74 -1.17 -0.77
N VAL A 63 -9.52 -1.12 -0.23
CA VAL A 63 -9.20 -1.65 1.11
C VAL A 63 -9.97 -0.89 2.19
N THR A 64 -10.01 0.44 2.12
CA THR A 64 -10.76 1.25 3.10
C THR A 64 -12.26 1.00 3.05
N SER A 65 -12.85 0.87 1.85
CA SER A 65 -14.28 0.53 1.72
C SER A 65 -14.61 -0.86 2.23
N ALA A 66 -13.73 -1.86 2.01
CA ALA A 66 -13.91 -3.22 2.51
C ALA A 66 -13.91 -3.31 4.05
N HIS A 67 -13.17 -2.44 4.73
CA HIS A 67 -13.13 -2.35 6.19
C HIS A 67 -14.18 -1.41 6.80
N SER A 68 -14.96 -0.71 5.97
CA SER A 68 -16.02 0.20 6.40
C SER A 68 -17.39 -0.50 6.61
N SER A 69 -17.42 -1.84 6.58
CA SER A 69 -18.63 -2.67 6.73
C SER A 69 -18.71 -3.34 8.11
#